data_AF-A0A957P8I3-F1
#
_entry.id   AF-A0A957P8I3-F1
#
_cell.length_a   1.000
_cell.length_b   1.000
_cell.length_c   1.000
_cell.angle_alpha   90.00
_cell.angle_beta   90.00
_cell.angle_gamma   90.00
#
_symmetry.space_group_name_H-M   'P 1'
#
loop_
_entity.id
_entity.type
_entity.pdbx_description
1 polymer ?
#
loop_
_entity_poly.entity_id
_entity_poly.type
_entity_poly.pdbx_seq_one_letter_code
_entity_poly.pdbx_strand_id
1 'polypeptide(L)'
;ICPTSVMANWRHEIERFAPTLRVLVHHGNGRLAGAEFVQAITQHDFIITSYGTARRDIDLLLQHHWDDVILDEAQNIKNPNAKQSQAVRRIQAHNRVALTGTPVENHLSELWSIMHFLNPGYLGGFEHFRKRYIVPIERYNDDARAAQLR
;
A
#
# COMPACT_ATOMS: atom_id res chain seq x y z
N ILE A 1 2.94 3.40 -5.28
CA ILE A 1 2.97 1.95 -5.64
C ILE A 1 1.69 1.65 -6.40
N CYS A 2 1.78 1.07 -7.58
CA CYS A 2 0.62 0.84 -8.45
C CYS A 2 0.74 -0.49 -9.23
N PRO A 3 -0.33 -0.98 -9.88
CA PRO A 3 -0.22 -2.08 -10.83
C PRO A 3 0.76 -1.75 -11.96
N THR A 4 1.48 -2.76 -12.47
CA THR A 4 2.46 -2.56 -13.54
C THR A 4 1.85 -1.92 -14.79
N SER A 5 0.59 -2.22 -15.10
CA SER A 5 -0.16 -1.70 -16.25
C SER A 5 -0.34 -0.18 -16.23
N VAL A 6 -0.35 0.46 -15.07
CA VAL A 6 -0.59 1.91 -14.92
C VAL A 6 0.66 2.70 -14.55
N MET A 7 1.82 2.03 -14.40
CA MET A 7 3.08 2.70 -14.06
C MET A 7 3.48 3.76 -15.10
N ALA A 8 3.34 3.43 -16.39
CA ALA A 8 3.63 4.37 -17.48
C ALA A 8 2.69 5.58 -17.44
N ASN A 9 1.41 5.36 -17.10
CA ASN A 9 0.44 6.44 -16.95
C ASN A 9 0.82 7.37 -15.79
N TRP A 10 1.11 6.82 -14.61
CA TRP A 10 1.57 7.61 -13.46
C TRP A 10 2.78 8.48 -13.79
N ARG A 11 3.78 7.91 -14.48
CA ARG A 11 4.95 8.67 -14.92
C ARG A 11 4.54 9.82 -15.85
N HIS A 12 3.74 9.53 -16.87
CA HIS A 12 3.29 10.52 -17.84
C HIS A 12 2.49 11.66 -17.17
N GLU A 13 1.59 11.34 -16.26
CA GLU A 13 0.78 12.34 -15.57
C GLU A 13 1.60 13.23 -14.64
N ILE A 14 2.61 12.69 -13.95
CA ILE A 14 3.53 13.51 -13.14
C ILE A 14 4.36 14.41 -14.05
N GLU A 15 4.92 13.90 -15.14
CA GLU A 15 5.68 14.70 -16.10
C GLU A 15 4.82 15.81 -16.75
N ARG A 16 3.52 15.56 -16.93
CA ARG A 16 2.57 16.53 -17.49
C ARG A 16 2.15 17.59 -16.48
N PHE A 17 1.75 17.20 -15.27
CA PHE A 17 1.13 18.10 -14.29
C PHE A 17 2.12 18.70 -13.29
N ALA A 18 3.26 18.07 -13.08
CA ALA A 18 4.31 18.51 -12.18
C ALA A 18 5.71 18.30 -12.81
N PRO A 19 6.01 18.96 -13.96
CA PRO A 19 7.22 18.72 -14.75
C PRO A 19 8.53 19.05 -14.03
N THR A 20 8.47 19.79 -12.92
CA THR A 20 9.65 20.13 -12.10
C THR A 20 10.06 19.00 -11.16
N LEU A 21 9.20 17.99 -10.94
CA LEU A 21 9.49 16.86 -10.08
C LEU A 21 10.29 15.79 -10.84
N ARG A 22 11.33 15.27 -10.19
CA ARG A 22 12.16 14.20 -10.72
C ARG A 22 11.54 12.86 -10.39
N VAL A 23 11.26 12.06 -11.40
CA VAL A 23 10.57 10.77 -11.27
C VAL A 23 11.53 9.62 -11.56
N LEU A 24 11.65 8.67 -10.62
CA LEU A 24 12.35 7.41 -10.81
C LEU A 24 11.36 6.25 -10.90
N VAL A 25 11.47 5.46 -11.95
CA VAL A 25 10.72 4.21 -12.10
C VAL A 25 11.56 3.06 -11.58
N HIS A 26 11.21 2.53 -10.41
CA HIS A 26 11.84 1.36 -9.80
C HIS A 26 11.12 0.08 -10.21
N HIS A 27 11.40 -0.41 -11.42
CA HIS A 27 10.80 -1.65 -11.95
C HIS A 27 11.64 -2.26 -13.09
N GLY A 28 11.48 -3.56 -13.35
CA GLY A 28 12.18 -4.27 -14.42
C GLY A 28 13.55 -4.83 -14.03
N ASN A 29 14.22 -5.43 -15.02
CA ASN A 29 15.50 -6.13 -14.82
C ASN A 29 16.69 -5.16 -14.64
N GLY A 30 16.63 -3.98 -15.24
CA GLY A 30 17.68 -2.95 -15.13
C GLY A 30 17.45 -1.93 -14.02
N ARG A 31 16.56 -2.20 -13.06
CA ARG A 31 16.32 -1.28 -11.94
C ARG A 31 17.54 -1.22 -11.02
N LEU A 32 17.79 -0.05 -10.47
CA LEU A 32 18.89 0.16 -9.51
C LEU A 32 18.72 -0.71 -8.27
N ALA A 33 19.83 -1.11 -7.67
CA ALA A 33 19.85 -1.90 -6.45
C ALA A 33 20.97 -1.44 -5.51
N GLY A 34 20.89 -1.85 -4.24
CA GLY A 34 21.93 -1.55 -3.25
C GLY A 34 22.19 -0.05 -3.13
N ALA A 35 23.47 0.32 -3.06
CA ALA A 35 23.91 1.71 -2.88
C ALA A 35 23.45 2.65 -3.99
N GLU A 36 23.40 2.17 -5.24
CA GLU A 36 22.97 2.99 -6.39
C GLU A 36 21.51 3.42 -6.25
N PHE A 37 20.64 2.50 -5.79
CA PHE A 37 19.25 2.84 -5.52
C PHE A 37 19.13 3.84 -4.37
N VAL A 38 19.85 3.62 -3.26
CA VAL A 38 19.82 4.52 -2.10
C VAL A 38 20.28 5.92 -2.48
N GLN A 39 21.29 6.05 -3.35
CA GLN A 39 21.70 7.35 -3.87
C GLN A 39 20.61 7.94 -4.76
N ALA A 40 20.07 7.16 -5.70
CA ALA A 40 19.07 7.65 -6.64
C ALA A 40 17.79 8.14 -5.96
N ILE A 41 17.27 7.46 -4.94
CA ILE A 41 16.05 7.92 -4.25
C ILE A 41 16.23 9.28 -3.56
N THR A 42 17.45 9.66 -3.15
CA THR A 42 17.70 11.01 -2.59
C THR A 42 17.74 12.11 -3.65
N GLN A 43 17.85 11.73 -4.92
CA GLN A 43 17.92 12.63 -6.07
C GLN A 43 16.60 12.70 -6.83
N HIS A 44 15.56 12.02 -6.38
CA HIS A 44 14.24 12.00 -7.03
C HIS A 44 13.16 12.34 -6.02
N ASP A 45 12.12 13.00 -6.52
CA ASP A 45 11.02 13.48 -5.68
C ASP A 45 9.85 12.45 -5.69
N PHE A 46 9.73 11.66 -6.77
CA PHE A 46 8.73 10.60 -6.90
C PHE A 46 9.34 9.27 -7.31
N ILE A 47 9.02 8.21 -6.56
CA ILE A 47 9.46 6.84 -6.86
C ILE A 47 8.24 5.99 -7.22
N ILE A 48 8.16 5.56 -8.47
CA ILE A 48 7.08 4.70 -8.97
C ILE A 48 7.56 3.26 -9.00
N THR A 49 6.84 2.37 -8.33
CA THR A 49 7.13 0.93 -8.33
C THR A 49 5.84 0.12 -8.32
N SER A 50 5.96 -1.17 -8.66
CA SER A 50 4.84 -2.11 -8.60
C SER A 50 4.77 -2.85 -7.27
N TYR A 51 3.60 -3.40 -6.92
CA TYR A 51 3.45 -4.23 -5.72
C TYR A 51 4.42 -5.42 -5.69
N GLY A 52 4.67 -6.05 -6.84
CA GLY A 52 5.60 -7.16 -6.96
C GLY A 52 7.06 -6.72 -6.73
N THR A 53 7.46 -5.59 -7.30
CA THR A 53 8.81 -5.05 -7.08
C THR A 53 8.99 -4.55 -5.64
N ALA A 54 8.01 -3.83 -5.09
CA ALA A 54 8.05 -3.38 -3.70
C ALA A 54 8.18 -4.53 -2.70
N ARG A 55 7.48 -5.65 -2.96
CA ARG A 55 7.65 -6.87 -2.17
C ARG A 55 9.06 -7.44 -2.28
N ARG A 56 9.60 -7.51 -3.51
CA ARG A 56 10.92 -8.11 -3.78
C ARG A 56 12.05 -7.31 -3.13
N ASP A 57 11.96 -5.99 -3.19
CA ASP A 57 13.00 -5.08 -2.75
C ASP A 57 12.61 -4.37 -1.44
N ILE A 58 11.77 -4.99 -0.62
CA ILE A 58 11.26 -4.36 0.60
C ILE A 58 12.39 -3.93 1.53
N ASP A 59 13.43 -4.75 1.69
CA ASP A 59 14.54 -4.43 2.60
C ASP A 59 15.39 -3.25 2.09
N LEU A 60 15.30 -2.92 0.80
CA LEU A 60 15.89 -1.72 0.23
C LEU A 60 15.00 -0.49 0.48
N LEU A 61 13.70 -0.63 0.27
CA LEU A 61 12.72 0.44 0.52
C LEU A 61 12.64 0.86 2.00
N LEU A 62 12.97 -0.05 2.92
CA LEU A 62 13.02 0.21 4.36
C LEU A 62 14.25 1.01 4.82
N GLN A 63 15.26 1.18 3.96
CA GLN A 63 16.44 1.98 4.27
C GLN A 63 16.16 3.49 4.18
N HIS A 64 14.98 3.86 3.69
CA HIS A 64 14.55 5.25 3.53
C HIS A 64 13.28 5.50 4.32
N HIS A 65 13.20 6.69 4.92
CA HIS A 65 11.99 7.21 5.55
C HIS A 65 11.24 8.04 4.51
N TRP A 66 10.03 7.61 4.18
CA TRP A 66 9.21 8.26 3.16
C TRP A 66 8.32 9.33 3.77
N ASP A 67 8.09 10.43 3.06
CA ASP A 67 7.05 11.37 3.45
C ASP A 67 5.67 10.78 3.15
N ASP A 68 5.47 10.27 1.94
CA ASP A 68 4.19 9.71 1.51
C ASP A 68 4.36 8.31 0.91
N VAL A 69 3.45 7.39 1.27
CA VAL A 69 3.24 6.14 0.53
C VAL A 69 1.82 6.10 0.01
N ILE A 70 1.70 6.16 -1.32
CA ILE A 70 0.44 6.10 -2.04
C ILE A 70 0.28 4.72 -2.67
N LEU A 71 -0.81 4.03 -2.37
CA LEU A 71 -1.20 2.77 -2.98
C LEU A 71 -2.31 3.02 -3.98
N ASP A 72 -2.03 2.79 -5.25
CA ASP A 72 -3.04 2.78 -6.30
C ASP A 72 -3.61 1.37 -6.47
N GLU A 73 -4.92 1.28 -6.71
CA GLU A 73 -5.68 0.03 -6.66
C GLU A 73 -5.41 -0.75 -5.37
N ALA A 74 -5.70 -0.12 -4.22
CA ALA A 74 -5.38 -0.64 -2.89
C ALA A 74 -6.00 -2.02 -2.57
N GLN A 75 -7.00 -2.48 -3.33
CA GLN A 75 -7.48 -3.86 -3.26
C GLN A 75 -6.38 -4.91 -3.58
N ASN A 76 -5.25 -4.50 -4.18
CA ASN A 76 -4.05 -5.34 -4.28
C ASN A 76 -3.52 -5.79 -2.92
N ILE A 77 -3.79 -5.06 -1.83
CA ILE A 77 -3.40 -5.48 -0.48
C ILE A 77 -4.57 -6.07 0.33
N LYS A 78 -5.69 -6.46 -0.30
CA LYS A 78 -6.91 -6.90 0.41
C LYS A 78 -6.71 -8.11 1.31
N ASN A 79 -5.81 -9.03 0.96
CA ASN A 79 -5.48 -10.16 1.82
C ASN A 79 -4.36 -9.76 2.81
N PRO A 80 -4.63 -9.72 4.13
CA PRO A 80 -3.64 -9.32 5.12
C PRO A 80 -2.45 -10.28 5.26
N ASN A 81 -2.63 -11.55 4.89
CA ASN A 81 -1.60 -12.59 4.98
C ASN A 81 -0.75 -12.68 3.71
N ALA A 82 -1.11 -11.98 2.64
CA ALA A 82 -0.32 -11.98 1.42
C ALA A 82 1.03 -11.31 1.64
N LYS A 83 2.10 -11.92 1.11
CA LYS A 83 3.48 -11.41 1.23
C LYS A 83 3.62 -9.97 0.74
N GLN A 84 2.86 -9.57 -0.28
CA GLN A 84 2.88 -8.20 -0.79
C GLN A 84 2.25 -7.21 0.19
N SER A 85 1.11 -7.55 0.80
CA SER A 85 0.45 -6.72 1.81
C SER A 85 1.35 -6.54 3.02
N GLN A 86 1.97 -7.62 3.50
CA GLN A 86 2.92 -7.57 4.60
C GLN A 86 4.14 -6.71 4.27
N ALA A 87 4.71 -6.84 3.07
CA ALA A 87 5.85 -6.04 2.65
C ALA A 87 5.50 -4.54 2.59
N VAL A 88 4.45 -4.16 1.87
CA VAL A 88 4.06 -2.76 1.69
C VAL A 88 3.75 -2.07 3.02
N ARG A 89 3.16 -2.78 3.99
CA ARG A 89 2.88 -2.24 5.33
C ARG A 89 4.13 -1.93 6.14
N ARG A 90 5.25 -2.64 5.90
CA ARG A 90 6.51 -2.39 6.61
C ARG A 90 7.13 -1.05 6.24
N ILE A 91 6.85 -0.53 5.05
CA ILE A 91 7.40 0.74 4.56
C ILE A 91 7.05 1.84 5.55
N GLN A 92 8.06 2.56 6.02
CA GLN A 92 7.92 3.64 6.98
C GLN A 92 7.57 4.93 6.24
N ALA A 93 6.45 5.54 6.58
CA ALA A 93 5.96 6.75 5.93
C ALA A 93 5.22 7.66 6.90
N HIS A 94 5.37 8.98 6.74
CA HIS A 94 4.61 9.97 7.54
C HIS A 94 3.13 9.95 7.17
N ASN A 95 2.82 9.99 5.87
CA ASN A 95 1.47 9.95 5.35
C ASN A 95 1.25 8.68 4.51
N ARG A 96 0.02 8.18 4.54
CA ARG A 96 -0.39 6.99 3.80
C ARG A 96 -1.69 7.23 3.09
N VAL A 97 -1.72 6.93 1.80
CA VAL A 97 -2.90 7.11 0.95
C VAL A 97 -3.21 5.79 0.27
N ALA A 98 -4.48 5.41 0.27
CA ALA A 98 -5.00 4.26 -0.46
C ALA A 98 -6.06 4.74 -1.44
N LEU A 99 -5.79 4.57 -2.73
CA LEU A 99 -6.70 4.87 -3.83
C LEU A 99 -7.31 3.56 -4.31
N THR A 100 -8.64 3.49 -4.34
CA THR A 100 -9.34 2.31 -4.83
C THR A 100 -10.78 2.69 -5.20
N GLY A 101 -11.25 2.17 -6.33
CA GLY A 101 -12.66 2.28 -6.71
C GLY A 101 -13.56 1.30 -5.96
N THR A 102 -12.99 0.29 -5.29
CA THR A 102 -13.70 -0.80 -4.61
C THR A 102 -13.08 -1.06 -3.22
N PRO A 103 -13.24 -0.13 -2.26
CA PRO A 103 -12.53 -0.19 -0.98
C PRO A 103 -12.83 -1.44 -0.13
N VAL A 104 -14.01 -2.02 -0.27
CA VAL A 104 -14.38 -3.30 0.36
C VAL A 104 -15.22 -4.06 -0.64
N GLU A 105 -14.80 -5.26 -1.03
CA GLU A 105 -15.54 -6.06 -2.01
C GLU A 105 -16.44 -7.07 -1.28
N ASN A 106 -15.85 -7.96 -0.49
CA ASN A 106 -16.56 -9.17 -0.05
C ASN A 106 -16.41 -9.51 1.43
N HIS A 107 -15.31 -9.10 2.07
CA HIS A 107 -14.99 -9.54 3.43
C HIS A 107 -14.47 -8.39 4.30
N LEU A 108 -14.86 -8.38 5.57
CA LEU A 108 -14.36 -7.40 6.55
C LEU A 108 -12.86 -7.51 6.80
N SER A 109 -12.25 -8.65 6.45
CA SER A 109 -10.79 -8.80 6.44
C SER A 109 -10.10 -7.87 5.44
N GLU A 110 -10.76 -7.50 4.33
CA GLU A 110 -10.25 -6.57 3.33
C GLU A 110 -10.25 -5.14 3.87
N LEU A 111 -11.35 -4.73 4.52
CA LEU A 111 -11.44 -3.46 5.24
C LEU A 111 -10.34 -3.33 6.29
N TRP A 112 -10.18 -4.36 7.13
CA TRP A 112 -9.09 -4.38 8.11
C TRP A 112 -7.74 -4.23 7.43
N SER A 113 -7.56 -4.89 6.29
CA SER A 113 -6.29 -4.90 5.58
C SER A 113 -5.86 -3.51 5.11
N ILE A 114 -6.79 -2.76 4.52
CA ILE A 114 -6.57 -1.39 4.03
C ILE A 114 -6.43 -0.42 5.20
N MET A 115 -7.31 -0.52 6.20
CA MET A 115 -7.26 0.35 7.39
C MET A 115 -5.99 0.15 8.22
N HIS A 116 -5.48 -1.07 8.28
CA HIS A 116 -4.22 -1.35 8.96
C HIS A 116 -3.01 -0.79 8.19
N PHE A 117 -3.09 -0.66 6.87
CA PHE A 117 -2.10 0.09 6.10
C PHE A 117 -2.23 1.59 6.39
N LEU A 118 -3.43 2.17 6.29
CA LEU A 118 -3.65 3.62 6.46
C LEU A 118 -3.30 4.10 7.87
N ASN A 119 -3.85 3.44 8.89
CA ASN A 119 -3.73 3.79 10.30
C ASN A 119 -3.30 2.56 11.12
N PRO A 120 -2.00 2.22 11.12
CA PRO A 120 -1.49 1.09 11.88
C PRO A 120 -1.92 1.15 13.35
N GLY A 121 -2.56 0.09 13.83
CA GLY A 121 -3.03 -0.03 15.22
C GLY A 121 -4.45 0.47 15.49
N TYR A 122 -5.07 1.26 14.61
CA TYR A 122 -6.41 1.84 14.85
C TYR A 122 -7.50 0.77 15.11
N LEU A 123 -7.53 -0.29 14.30
CA LEU A 123 -8.46 -1.42 14.46
C LEU A 123 -7.90 -2.56 15.33
N GLY A 124 -6.75 -2.34 15.99
CA GLY A 124 -6.00 -3.37 16.70
C GLY A 124 -5.43 -4.46 15.79
N GLY A 125 -4.96 -5.54 16.41
CA GLY A 125 -4.43 -6.71 15.70
C GLY A 125 -5.52 -7.51 14.97
N PHE A 126 -5.14 -8.24 13.92
CA PHE A 126 -6.09 -8.99 13.08
C PHE A 126 -6.97 -9.95 13.88
N GLU A 127 -6.41 -10.75 14.80
CA GLU A 127 -7.19 -11.69 15.60
C GLU A 127 -8.18 -11.00 16.55
N HIS A 128 -7.83 -9.81 17.06
CA HIS A 128 -8.75 -9.02 17.86
C HIS A 128 -9.93 -8.54 16.99
N PHE A 129 -9.63 -7.96 15.83
CA PHE A 129 -10.64 -7.51 14.88
C PHE A 129 -11.52 -8.66 14.38
N ARG A 130 -10.92 -9.83 14.13
CA ARG A 130 -11.62 -11.04 13.68
C ARG A 130 -12.65 -11.50 14.70
N LYS A 131 -12.27 -11.58 15.98
CA LYS A 131 -13.19 -12.00 17.07
C LYS A 131 -14.26 -10.96 17.36
N ARG A 132 -13.93 -9.67 17.25
CA ARG A 132 -14.82 -8.56 17.62
C ARG A 132 -15.81 -8.17 16.53
N TYR A 133 -15.42 -8.28 15.27
CA TYR A 133 -16.21 -7.79 14.13
C TYR A 133 -16.47 -8.88 13.09
N ILE A 134 -15.43 -9.51 12.54
CA ILE A 134 -15.59 -10.45 11.40
C ILE A 134 -16.52 -11.61 11.77
N VAL A 135 -16.22 -12.34 12.84
CA VAL A 135 -17.00 -13.53 13.24
C VAL A 135 -18.45 -13.15 13.62
N PRO A 136 -18.70 -12.14 14.49
CA PRO A 136 -20.07 -11.69 14.79
C PRO A 136 -20.88 -11.27 13.55
N ILE A 137 -20.28 -10.49 12.65
CA ILE A 137 -21.01 -9.92 11.51
C ILE A 137 -21.21 -10.98 10.42
N GLU A 138 -20.15 -11.65 9.98
CA GLU A 138 -20.22 -12.56 8.81
C GLU A 138 -20.85 -13.91 9.15
N ARG A 139 -20.74 -14.39 10.40
CA ARG A 139 -21.28 -15.70 10.80
C ARG A 139 -22.64 -15.62 11.51
N TYR A 140 -22.86 -14.55 12.29
CA TYR A 140 -24.04 -14.41 13.13
C TYR A 140 -24.95 -13.26 12.72
N ASN A 141 -24.64 -12.53 11.63
CA ASN A 141 -25.40 -11.38 11.13
C ASN A 141 -25.68 -10.32 12.22
N ASP A 142 -24.68 -10.02 13.05
CA ASP A 142 -24.78 -9.01 14.11
C ASP A 142 -24.78 -7.58 13.54
N ASP A 143 -25.98 -7.05 13.29
CA ASP A 143 -26.20 -5.70 12.76
C ASP A 143 -25.68 -4.59 13.69
N ALA A 144 -25.71 -4.81 15.01
CA ALA A 144 -25.22 -3.82 15.98
C ALA A 144 -23.69 -3.67 15.89
N ARG A 145 -22.97 -4.76 15.61
CA ARG A 145 -21.54 -4.71 15.31
C ARG A 145 -21.25 -4.12 13.94
N ALA A 146 -22.07 -4.42 12.94
CA ALA A 146 -21.92 -3.83 11.60
C ALA A 146 -22.08 -2.30 11.63
N ALA A 147 -23.01 -1.78 12.42
CA ALA A 147 -23.23 -0.34 12.58
C ALA A 147 -22.03 0.40 13.20
N GLN A 148 -21.16 -0.27 13.95
CA GLN A 148 -19.95 0.33 14.52
C GLN A 148 -18.81 0.54 13.50
N LEU A 149 -18.94 -0.02 12.29
CA LEU A 149 -17.96 0.09 11.20
C LEU A 149 -18.43 1.01 10.06
N ARG A 150 -19.60 1.62 10.20
CA ARG A 150 -20.13 2.64 9.29
C ARG A 150 -19.75 4.04 9.78
#